data_AF-A0A957RJP9-F1
#
_entry.id   AF-A0A957RJP9-F1
#
_cell.length_a   1.000
_cell.length_b   1.000
_cell.length_c   1.000
_cell.angle_alpha   90.00
_cell.angle_beta   90.00
_cell.angle_gamma   90.00
#
_symmetry.space_group_name_H-M   'P 1'
#
loop_
_entity.id
_entity.type
_entity.pdbx_description
1 polymer ?
#
loop_
_entity_poly.entity_id
_entity_poly.type
_entity_poly.pdbx_seq_one_letter_code
_entity_poly.pdbx_strand_id
1 'polypeptide(L)'
;MDEHLGTPEFYADPYPVLRRLREEAPVVWSERMGGWLVTRYADVVAALRDPARFTIALRVHYLLYKLTPEQRADTDLLQRHYAV
;
A
#
# COMPACT_ATOMS: atom_id res chain seq x y z
N MET A 1 -7.26 2.89 -15.36
CA MET A 1 -6.93 4.09 -14.54
C MET A 1 -5.62 3.93 -13.77
N ASP A 2 -5.28 2.71 -13.32
CA ASP A 2 -3.99 2.36 -12.66
C ASP A 2 -2.77 2.27 -13.62
N GLU A 3 -2.98 2.34 -14.93
CA GLU A 3 -1.98 2.05 -15.97
C GLU A 3 -0.66 2.84 -15.85
N HIS A 4 -0.73 4.08 -15.34
CA HIS A 4 0.44 4.96 -15.19
C HIS A 4 1.08 4.88 -13.81
N LEU A 5 0.43 4.28 -12.81
CA LEU A 5 0.97 4.22 -11.46
C LEU A 5 2.21 3.32 -11.43
N GLY A 6 3.29 3.82 -10.84
CA GLY A 6 4.55 3.09 -10.69
C GLY A 6 5.39 2.91 -11.96
N THR A 7 5.11 3.65 -13.04
CA THR A 7 6.02 3.72 -14.20
C THR A 7 7.14 4.74 -13.97
N PRO A 8 8.27 4.68 -14.71
CA PRO A 8 9.32 5.71 -14.62
C PRO A 8 8.80 7.13 -14.81
N GLU A 9 7.84 7.32 -15.73
CA GLU A 9 7.22 8.61 -16.04
C GLU A 9 6.41 9.14 -14.85
N PHE A 10 5.69 8.27 -14.15
CA PHE A 10 5.01 8.64 -12.91
C PHE A 10 5.98 9.04 -11.81
N TYR A 11 7.12 8.36 -11.68
CA TYR A 11 8.14 8.76 -10.71
C TYR A 11 8.83 10.08 -11.09
N ALA A 12 8.92 10.39 -12.38
CA ALA A 12 9.47 11.66 -12.87
C ALA A 12 8.51 12.83 -12.61
N ASP A 13 7.20 12.63 -12.85
CA ASP A 13 6.17 13.62 -12.53
C ASP A 13 4.84 12.95 -12.10
N PRO A 14 4.62 12.76 -10.79
CA PRO A 14 3.41 12.08 -10.30
C PRO A 14 2.18 13.00 -10.27
N TYR A 15 2.37 14.32 -10.29
CA TYR A 15 1.31 15.26 -9.97
C TYR A 15 0.13 15.28 -10.96
N PRO A 16 0.34 15.13 -12.29
CA PRO A 16 -0.76 15.02 -13.24
C PRO A 16 -1.66 13.82 -12.96
N VAL A 17 -1.05 12.64 -12.73
CA VAL A 17 -1.79 11.41 -12.41
C VAL A 17 -2.53 11.56 -11.08
N LEU A 18 -1.86 12.06 -10.04
CA LEU A 18 -2.47 12.26 -8.73
C LEU A 18 -3.59 13.32 -8.75
N ARG A 19 -3.49 14.35 -9.60
CA ARG A 19 -4.54 15.36 -9.79
C ARG A 19 -5.80 14.72 -10.34
N ARG A 20 -5.66 13.98 -11.45
CA ARG A 20 -6.77 13.28 -12.08
C ARG A 20 -7.46 12.30 -11.12
N LEU A 21 -6.67 11.53 -10.36
CA LEU A 21 -7.22 10.60 -9.35
C LEU A 21 -8.03 11.33 -8.28
N ARG A 22 -7.57 12.48 -7.77
CA ARG A 22 -8.34 13.25 -6.76
C ARG A 22 -9.70 13.74 -7.27
N GLU A 23 -9.76 14.09 -8.54
CA GLU A 23 -10.94 14.63 -9.21
C GLU A 23 -11.93 13.51 -9.59
N GLU A 24 -11.45 12.43 -10.20
CA GLU A 24 -12.29 11.40 -10.83
C GLU A 24 -12.51 10.16 -9.93
N ALA A 25 -11.49 9.71 -9.19
CA ALA A 25 -11.52 8.45 -8.44
C ALA A 25 -10.57 8.52 -7.22
N PRO A 26 -10.96 9.24 -6.16
CA PRO A 26 -10.06 9.59 -5.05
C PRO A 26 -9.61 8.38 -4.21
N VAL A 27 -10.36 7.29 -4.31
CA VAL A 27 -10.05 5.96 -3.75
C VAL A 27 -10.16 4.95 -4.88
N VAL A 28 -9.06 4.27 -5.22
CA VAL A 28 -9.02 3.31 -6.33
C VAL A 28 -8.17 2.09 -5.95
N TRP A 29 -8.57 0.90 -6.41
CA TRP A 29 -7.71 -0.29 -6.29
C TRP A 29 -6.58 -0.22 -7.33
N SER A 30 -5.34 -0.38 -6.87
CA SER A 30 -4.17 -0.55 -7.74
C SER A 30 -3.75 -2.01 -7.71
N GLU A 31 -3.86 -2.67 -8.86
CA GLU A 31 -3.39 -4.04 -9.03
C GLU A 31 -1.86 -4.09 -8.90
N ARG A 32 -1.18 -3.05 -9.43
CA ARG A 32 0.28 -2.96 -9.37
C ARG A 32 0.80 -2.85 -7.95
N MET A 33 0.15 -2.04 -7.12
CA MET A 33 0.53 -1.87 -5.71
C MET A 33 -0.11 -2.95 -4.81
N GLY A 34 -1.09 -3.70 -5.32
CA GLY A 34 -1.83 -4.71 -4.57
C GLY A 34 -2.61 -4.12 -3.39
N GLY A 35 -3.19 -2.93 -3.57
CA GLY A 35 -3.81 -2.18 -2.48
C GLY A 35 -4.68 -1.02 -2.94
N TRP A 36 -5.45 -0.47 -1.99
CA TRP A 36 -6.23 0.74 -2.19
C TRP A 36 -5.32 1.98 -2.13
N LEU A 37 -5.39 2.81 -3.17
CA LEU A 37 -4.75 4.11 -3.23
C LEU A 37 -5.75 5.20 -2.83
N VAL A 38 -5.37 6.02 -1.85
CA VAL A 38 -6.16 7.16 -1.36
C VAL A 38 -5.41 8.44 -1.69
N THR A 39 -6.04 9.39 -2.39
CA THR A 39 -5.34 10.56 -2.96
C THR A 39 -5.81 11.92 -2.44
N ARG A 40 -7.00 12.00 -1.84
CA ARG A 40 -7.50 13.25 -1.23
C ARG A 40 -6.85 13.49 0.12
N TYR A 41 -6.41 14.72 0.35
CA TYR A 41 -5.72 15.11 1.59
C TYR A 41 -6.54 14.79 2.85
N ALA A 42 -7.83 15.14 2.86
CA ALA A 42 -8.71 14.89 4.00
C ALA A 42 -8.79 13.40 4.37
N ASP A 43 -8.94 12.53 3.37
CA ASP A 43 -9.04 11.07 3.57
C ASP A 43 -7.71 10.48 4.05
N VAL A 44 -6.59 10.93 3.49
CA VAL A 44 -5.24 10.51 3.93
C VAL A 44 -4.99 10.93 5.39
N VAL A 45 -5.30 12.18 5.75
CA VAL A 45 -5.11 12.66 7.13
C VAL A 45 -6.02 11.92 8.10
N ALA A 46 -7.28 11.65 7.72
CA ALA A 46 -8.19 10.87 8.54
C ALA A 46 -7.66 9.46 8.78
N ALA A 47 -7.17 8.78 7.73
CA ALA A 47 -6.62 7.43 7.85
C ALA A 47 -5.37 7.40 8.73
N LEU A 48 -4.44 8.34 8.54
CA LEU A 48 -3.21 8.44 9.34
C LEU A 48 -3.45 8.75 10.82
N ARG A 49 -4.61 9.33 11.16
CA ARG A 49 -5.02 9.64 12.54
C ARG A 49 -5.84 8.53 13.21
N ASP A 50 -6.18 7.46 12.49
CA ASP A 50 -6.93 6.32 13.00
C ASP A 50 -6.07 5.03 12.92
N PRO A 51 -5.04 4.89 13.78
CA PRO A 51 -4.17 3.72 13.78
C PRO A 51 -4.88 2.44 14.22
N ALA A 52 -6.07 2.54 14.84
CA ALA A 52 -6.88 1.38 15.20
C ALA A 52 -7.51 0.73 13.96
N ARG A 53 -7.91 1.54 12.97
CA ARG A 53 -8.48 1.05 11.70
C ARG A 53 -7.43 0.87 10.59
N PHE A 54 -6.45 1.76 10.52
CA PHE A 54 -5.40 1.76 9.49
C PHE A 54 -4.03 1.49 10.13
N THR A 55 -3.81 0.24 10.51
CA THR A 55 -2.57 -0.21 11.14
C THR A 55 -1.60 -0.83 10.13
N ILE A 56 -0.30 -0.70 10.42
CA ILE A 56 0.76 -1.40 9.71
C ILE A 56 1.19 -2.71 10.39
N ALA A 57 0.62 -3.06 11.55
CA ALA A 57 1.06 -4.19 12.37
C ALA A 57 1.09 -5.51 11.58
N LEU A 58 0.05 -5.76 10.78
CA LEU A 58 -0.07 -6.97 9.97
C LEU A 58 0.67 -6.91 8.64
N ARG A 59 1.31 -5.78 8.29
CA ARG A 59 1.97 -5.62 6.99
C ARG A 59 3.07 -6.64 6.80
N VAL A 60 3.90 -6.88 7.83
CA VAL A 60 4.99 -7.87 7.71
C VAL A 60 4.42 -9.28 7.66
N HIS A 61 3.42 -9.59 8.47
CA HIS A 61 2.74 -10.88 8.41
C HIS A 61 2.19 -11.18 7.00
N TYR A 62 1.52 -10.21 6.38
CA TYR A 62 1.05 -10.30 5.00
C TYR A 62 2.19 -10.55 3.99
N LEU A 63 3.32 -9.84 4.13
CA LEU A 63 4.48 -10.03 3.24
C LEU A 63 5.09 -11.43 3.39
N LEU A 64 5.21 -11.93 4.62
CA LEU A 64 5.70 -13.28 4.88
C LEU A 64 4.76 -14.35 4.29
N TYR A 65 3.45 -14.12 4.29
CA TYR A 65 2.49 -15.03 3.67
C TYR A 65 2.61 -15.11 2.15
N LYS A 66 3.15 -14.07 1.49
CA LYS A 66 3.39 -14.08 0.03
C LYS A 66 4.61 -14.88 -0.41
N LEU A 67 5.49 -15.26 0.51
CA LEU A 67 6.68 -16.05 0.20
C LEU A 67 6.31 -17.48 -0.22
N THR A 68 7.23 -18.20 -0.86
CA THR A 68 7.06 -19.65 -1.05
C THR A 68 7.21 -20.38 0.29
N PRO A 69 6.75 -21.64 0.41
CA PRO A 69 6.99 -22.44 1.61
C PRO A 69 8.47 -22.55 1.98
N GLU A 70 9.34 -22.69 0.99
CA GLU A 70 10.81 -22.75 1.16
C GLU A 70 11.36 -21.44 1.74
N GLN A 71 10.94 -20.29 1.20
CA GLN A 71 11.37 -18.97 1.68
C GLN A 71 10.83 -18.63 3.07
N ARG A 72 9.67 -19.18 3.47
CA ARG A 72 9.12 -18.97 4.82
C ARG A 72 9.88 -19.73 5.90
N ALA A 73 10.51 -20.85 5.58
CA ALA A 73 11.17 -21.70 6.56
C ALA A 73 12.24 -20.96 7.37
N ASP A 74 12.90 -19.96 6.77
CA ASP A 74 13.95 -19.18 7.43
C ASP A 74 13.45 -17.87 8.08
N THR A 75 12.14 -17.69 8.22
CA THR A 75 11.54 -16.41 8.68
C THR A 75 11.08 -16.42 10.14
N ASP A 76 11.38 -17.46 10.91
CA ASP A 76 10.93 -17.64 12.30
C ASP A 76 11.24 -16.46 13.22
N LEU A 77 12.39 -15.80 13.05
CA LEU A 77 12.74 -14.61 13.84
C LEU A 77 11.83 -13.42 13.50
N LEU A 78 11.56 -13.20 12.21
CA LEU A 78 10.69 -12.13 11.75
C LEU A 78 9.25 -12.38 12.16
N GLN A 79 8.76 -13.63 12.02
CA GLN A 79 7.43 -14.00 12.46
C GLN A 79 7.24 -13.71 13.96
N ARG A 80 8.19 -14.12 14.81
CA ARG A 80 8.12 -13.86 16.25
C ARG A 80 8.19 -12.36 16.60
N HIS A 81 9.03 -11.60 15.90
CA HIS A 81 9.16 -10.16 16.14
C HIS A 81 7.91 -9.36 15.75
N TYR A 82 7.20 -9.79 14.71
CA TYR A 82 6.02 -9.09 14.16
C TYR A 82 4.69 -9.79 14.48
N ALA A 83 4.65 -10.74 15.42
CA ALA A 83 3.42 -11.44 15.86
C ALA A 83 2.62 -10.67 16.94
N VAL A 84 2.83 -9.36 17.06
CA VAL A 84 2.26 -8.50 18.11
C VAL A 84 1.21 -7.56 17.54
#